data_AF-A0A7X7MFS9-F1
#
_entry.id   AF-A0A7X7MFS9-F1
#
_cell.length_a   1.000
_cell.length_b   1.000
_cell.length_c   1.000
_cell.angle_alpha   90.00
_cell.angle_beta   90.00
_cell.angle_gamma   90.00
#
_symmetry.space_group_name_H-M   'P 1'
#
loop_
_entity.id
_entity.type
_entity.pdbx_description
1 polymer ?
#
loop_
_entity_poly.entity_id
_entity_poly.type
_entity_poly.pdbx_seq_one_letter_code
_entity_poly.pdbx_strand_id
1 'polypeptide(L)'
;GNGTRASPIDIATTAACTYNHCLVPAGTANAGSDCLFDDPGFKSPARGDYRLKGGSPCRDAGTPLTWTEADLDLDLLPRLYCGLPDIGCYEHQGGDGTVLILR
;
A
#
# COMPACT_ATOMS: atom_id res chain seq x y z
N GLY A 1 29.86 26.29 21.67
CA GLY A 1 28.41 26.35 21.41
C GLY A 1 28.10 25.43 20.26
N ASN A 2 27.29 24.40 20.50
CA ASN A 2 27.00 23.33 19.55
C ASN A 2 26.12 23.86 18.41
N GLY A 3 26.73 24.14 17.26
CA GLY A 3 26.03 24.55 16.04
C GLY A 3 25.80 23.36 15.13
N THR A 4 24.71 22.62 15.34
CA THR A 4 24.20 21.69 14.32
C THR A 4 23.41 22.51 13.30
N ARG A 5 24.12 22.96 12.27
CA ARG A 5 23.57 23.55 11.06
C ARG A 5 22.71 22.46 10.40
N ALA A 6 21.38 22.56 10.53
CA ALA A 6 20.47 21.70 9.78
C ALA A 6 20.72 21.91 8.29
N SER A 7 21.26 20.89 7.62
CA SER A 7 21.19 20.73 6.18
C SER A 7 19.71 20.61 5.75
N PRO A 8 19.38 20.89 4.48
CA PRO A 8 18.01 21.05 4.02
C PRO A 8 17.17 19.81 4.33
N ILE A 9 16.20 19.92 5.24
CA ILE A 9 15.17 18.92 5.55
C ILE A 9 15.58 17.45 5.33
N ASP A 10 16.66 17.01 5.99
CA ASP A 10 17.03 15.60 6.00
C ASP A 10 15.99 14.82 6.83
N ILE A 11 14.99 14.24 6.15
CA ILE A 11 14.02 13.25 6.67
C ILE A 11 14.71 12.03 7.31
N ALA A 12 16.02 11.90 7.13
CA ALA A 12 16.85 10.79 7.61
C ALA A 12 17.39 10.94 9.05
N THR A 13 16.97 11.93 9.84
CA THR A 13 17.29 11.99 11.30
C THR A 13 16.14 11.43 12.16
N THR A 14 15.70 10.23 11.79
CA THR A 14 15.14 9.09 12.54
C THR A 14 14.84 9.24 14.04
N ALA A 15 13.92 10.13 14.44
CA ALA A 15 13.25 10.05 15.74
C ALA A 15 11.76 10.46 15.75
N ALA A 16 11.15 10.81 14.61
CA ALA A 16 9.76 11.32 14.60
C ALA A 16 8.87 10.90 13.41
N CYS A 17 9.39 10.30 12.34
CA CYS A 17 8.56 9.85 11.21
C CYS A 17 8.21 8.37 11.38
N THR A 18 6.98 8.10 11.81
CA THR A 18 6.42 6.75 11.89
C THR A 18 5.69 6.43 10.58
N TYR A 19 5.98 5.27 10.00
CA TYR A 19 5.19 4.73 8.88
C TYR A 19 3.90 4.13 9.42
N ASN A 20 2.75 4.42 8.80
CA ASN A 20 1.48 3.82 9.16
C ASN A 20 0.76 3.37 7.89
N HIS A 21 0.05 2.24 7.93
CA HIS A 21 -0.78 1.72 6.83
C HIS A 21 -0.01 1.56 5.51
N CYS A 22 1.25 1.15 5.61
CA CYS A 22 2.15 0.98 4.49
C CYS A 22 2.71 -0.44 4.49
N LEU A 23 3.02 -0.95 3.30
CA LEU A 23 3.87 -2.12 3.15
C LEU A 23 5.33 -1.68 3.20
N VAL A 24 6.10 -2.20 4.14
CA VAL A 24 7.52 -1.86 4.31
C VAL A 24 8.36 -3.13 4.50
N PRO A 25 9.66 -3.12 4.16
CA PRO A 25 10.53 -4.27 4.45
C PRO A 25 10.51 -4.65 5.93
N ALA A 26 10.59 -5.95 6.23
CA ALA A 26 10.73 -6.43 7.60
C ALA A 26 11.94 -5.77 8.28
N GLY A 27 11.75 -5.32 9.53
CA GLY A 27 12.78 -4.61 10.30
C GLY A 27 12.93 -3.12 9.97
N THR A 28 12.01 -2.53 9.18
CA THR A 28 11.96 -1.08 8.97
C THR A 28 11.80 -0.36 10.31
N ALA A 29 12.77 0.49 10.65
CA ALA A 29 12.70 1.32 11.85
C ALA A 29 11.51 2.28 11.77
N ASN A 30 10.83 2.49 12.90
CA ASN A 30 9.64 3.34 13.02
C ASN A 30 8.43 2.88 12.17
N ALA A 31 8.33 1.60 11.82
CA ALA A 31 7.07 1.06 11.32
C ALA A 31 6.05 0.95 12.46
N GLY A 32 4.85 1.52 12.26
CA GLY A 32 3.73 1.39 13.16
C GLY A 32 3.16 -0.04 13.16
N SER A 33 2.27 -0.33 14.13
CA SER A 33 1.60 -1.64 14.22
C SER A 33 0.74 -1.97 13.00
N ASP A 34 0.30 -0.94 12.28
CA ASP A 34 -0.63 -1.07 11.15
C ASP A 34 0.12 -1.18 9.81
N CYS A 35 1.45 -1.38 9.85
CA CYS A 35 2.25 -1.68 8.67
C CYS A 35 2.25 -3.18 8.37
N LEU A 36 2.32 -3.50 7.07
CA LEU A 36 2.51 -4.85 6.59
C LEU A 36 3.98 -5.09 6.25
N PHE A 37 4.42 -6.34 6.38
CA PHE A 37 5.82 -6.75 6.15
C PHE A 37 5.97 -7.97 5.23
N ASP A 38 4.88 -8.40 4.59
CA ASP A 38 4.81 -9.59 3.73
C ASP A 38 5.08 -9.28 2.24
N ASP A 39 5.10 -10.31 1.39
CA ASP A 39 5.16 -10.14 -0.07
C ASP A 39 3.87 -9.47 -0.59
N PRO A 40 3.95 -8.34 -1.31
CA PRO A 40 2.77 -7.69 -1.89
C PRO A 40 2.03 -8.57 -2.89
N GLY A 41 2.64 -9.61 -3.45
CA GLY A 41 1.97 -10.50 -4.39
C GLY A 41 1.63 -9.82 -5.71
N PHE A 42 2.53 -8.99 -6.25
CA PHE A 42 2.36 -8.35 -7.56
C PHE A 42 2.24 -9.37 -8.70
N LYS A 43 1.50 -9.02 -9.76
CA LYS A 43 1.30 -9.86 -10.95
C LYS A 43 2.60 -10.09 -11.72
N SER A 44 3.31 -9.03 -12.11
CA SER A 44 4.59 -9.14 -12.84
C SER A 44 5.48 -7.91 -12.61
N PRO A 45 6.10 -7.75 -11.43
CA PRO A 45 6.89 -6.57 -11.10
C PRO A 45 8.10 -6.38 -12.03
N ALA A 46 8.74 -7.49 -12.48
CA ALA A 46 9.84 -7.45 -13.44
C ALA A 46 9.44 -6.89 -14.84
N ARG A 47 8.13 -6.85 -15.14
CA ARG A 47 7.57 -6.28 -16.36
C ARG A 47 6.86 -4.94 -16.11
N GLY A 48 6.92 -4.42 -14.88
CA GLY A 48 6.24 -3.19 -14.47
C GLY A 48 4.76 -3.35 -14.14
N ASP A 49 4.23 -4.58 -14.05
CA ASP A 49 2.86 -4.83 -13.61
C ASP A 49 2.81 -5.02 -12.09
N TYR A 50 2.56 -3.92 -11.40
CA TYR A 50 2.46 -3.82 -9.94
C TYR A 50 1.02 -3.96 -9.41
N ARG A 51 0.10 -4.48 -10.22
CA ARG A 51 -1.24 -4.85 -9.74
C ARG A 51 -1.15 -6.04 -8.79
N LEU A 52 -2.00 -6.04 -7.77
CA LEU A 52 -2.07 -7.12 -6.79
C LEU A 52 -2.71 -8.39 -7.40
N LYS A 53 -2.29 -9.56 -6.94
CA LYS A 53 -3.02 -10.84 -7.11
C LYS A 53 -4.10 -10.97 -6.02
N GLY A 54 -5.10 -11.81 -6.23
CA GLY A 54 -6.20 -12.00 -5.28
C GLY A 54 -5.82 -12.47 -3.88
N GLY A 55 -4.72 -13.21 -3.74
CA GLY A 55 -4.20 -13.63 -2.43
C GLY A 55 -3.26 -12.64 -1.77
N SER A 56 -3.13 -11.41 -2.29
CA SER A 56 -2.21 -10.41 -1.75
C SER A 56 -2.65 -9.94 -0.36
N PRO A 57 -1.71 -9.80 0.60
CA PRO A 57 -1.98 -9.23 1.91
C PRO A 57 -2.26 -7.71 1.85
N CYS A 58 -1.91 -7.04 0.75
CA CYS A 58 -2.14 -5.62 0.57
C CYS A 58 -3.57 -5.28 0.15
N ARG A 59 -4.39 -6.30 -0.17
CA ARG A 59 -5.78 -6.10 -0.55
C ARG A 59 -6.64 -5.72 0.65
N ASP A 60 -7.50 -4.73 0.50
CA ASP A 60 -8.43 -4.28 1.53
C ASP A 60 -7.75 -3.94 2.88
N ALA A 61 -6.49 -3.48 2.83
CA ALA A 61 -5.62 -3.31 4.01
C ALA A 61 -5.25 -1.84 4.30
N GLY A 62 -5.64 -0.91 3.45
CA GLY A 62 -5.37 0.52 3.59
C GLY A 62 -6.38 1.23 4.48
N THR A 63 -6.11 2.51 4.74
CA THR A 63 -7.02 3.37 5.51
C THR A 63 -7.98 4.09 4.55
N PRO A 64 -9.30 3.98 4.75
CA PRO A 64 -10.26 4.79 4.00
C PRO A 64 -10.14 6.25 4.45
N LEU A 65 -10.01 7.17 3.50
CA LEU A 65 -10.02 8.60 3.76
C LEU A 65 -11.13 9.23 2.91
N THR A 66 -11.66 10.38 3.32
CA THR A 66 -12.79 11.00 2.60
C THR A 66 -12.51 11.28 1.11
N TRP A 67 -11.24 11.49 0.75
CA TRP A 67 -10.85 11.69 -0.64
C TRP A 67 -10.81 10.39 -1.46
N THR A 68 -10.64 9.21 -0.84
CA THR A 68 -10.52 7.94 -1.58
C THR A 68 -11.83 7.52 -2.24
N GLU A 69 -12.98 8.04 -1.78
CA GLU A 69 -14.30 7.70 -2.34
C GLU A 69 -14.50 8.21 -3.77
N ALA A 70 -13.85 9.33 -4.13
CA ALA A 70 -14.00 9.96 -5.44
C ALA A 70 -12.72 9.85 -6.29
N ASP A 71 -11.67 9.22 -5.76
CA ASP A 71 -10.37 9.12 -6.43
C ASP A 71 -10.29 7.90 -7.35
N LEU A 72 -9.34 7.97 -8.29
CA LEU A 72 -9.02 6.88 -9.19
C LEU A 72 -7.60 6.39 -8.95
N ASP A 73 -7.40 5.09 -9.14
CA ASP A 73 -6.07 4.48 -9.14
C ASP A 73 -5.31 4.76 -10.45
N LEU A 74 -4.11 4.18 -10.59
CA LEU A 74 -3.31 4.35 -11.81
C LEU A 74 -3.90 3.71 -13.07
N ASP A 75 -4.96 2.90 -12.95
CA ASP A 75 -5.74 2.37 -14.07
C ASP A 75 -6.99 3.19 -14.40
N LEU A 76 -7.16 4.32 -13.72
CA LEU A 76 -8.35 5.16 -13.80
C LEU A 76 -9.61 4.42 -13.33
N LEU A 77 -9.46 3.46 -12.41
CA LEU A 77 -10.54 2.73 -11.76
C LEU A 77 -10.75 3.26 -10.34
N PRO A 78 -11.95 3.12 -9.75
CA PRO A 78 -12.23 3.62 -8.41
C PRO A 78 -11.19 3.13 -7.39
N ARG A 79 -10.61 4.06 -6.63
CA ARG A 79 -9.61 3.78 -5.59
C ARG A 79 -10.19 3.09 -4.35
N LEU A 80 -11.51 3.13 -4.19
CA LEU A 80 -12.22 2.40 -3.15
C LEU A 80 -13.18 1.43 -3.83
N TYR A 81 -12.86 0.14 -3.82
CA TYR A 81 -13.69 -0.88 -4.44
C TYR A 81 -14.05 -2.01 -3.45
N CYS A 82 -15.33 -2.10 -3.09
CA CYS A 82 -15.89 -3.20 -2.28
C CYS A 82 -15.13 -3.56 -0.99
N GLY A 83 -14.64 -2.55 -0.25
CA GLY A 83 -13.92 -2.78 1.00
C GLY A 83 -13.18 -1.54 1.48
N LEU A 84 -11.91 -1.73 1.85
CA LEU A 84 -10.98 -0.65 2.18
C LEU A 84 -10.02 -0.45 1.00
N PRO A 85 -9.38 0.72 0.85
CA PRO A 85 -8.39 0.90 -0.22
C PRO A 85 -7.27 -0.13 -0.11
N ASP A 86 -6.76 -0.60 -1.24
CA ASP A 86 -5.55 -1.43 -1.27
C ASP A 86 -4.31 -0.59 -0.92
N ILE A 87 -3.35 -1.23 -0.23
CA ILE A 87 -2.02 -0.63 -0.02
C ILE A 87 -1.25 -0.69 -1.34
N GLY A 88 -1.05 0.48 -1.95
CA GLY A 88 -0.34 0.62 -3.21
C GLY A 88 -0.88 1.76 -4.07
N CYS A 89 -0.61 1.69 -5.37
CA CYS A 89 -1.10 2.66 -6.36
C CYS A 89 -2.17 2.09 -7.31
N TYR A 90 -2.47 0.80 -7.18
CA TYR A 90 -3.49 0.09 -7.95
C TYR A 90 -4.50 -0.51 -6.99
N GLU A 91 -5.78 -0.41 -7.33
CA GLU A 91 -6.89 -1.00 -6.58
C GLU A 91 -7.35 -2.28 -7.28
N HIS A 92 -7.45 -3.38 -6.55
CA HIS A 92 -7.90 -4.65 -7.08
C HIS A 92 -9.43 -4.69 -7.21
N GLN A 93 -9.94 -4.46 -8.42
CA GLN A 93 -11.38 -4.40 -8.77
C GLN A 93 -12.15 -5.74 -8.70
N GLY A 94 -11.68 -6.72 -7.93
CA GLY A 94 -12.25 -8.07 -7.89
C GLY A 94 -11.97 -8.88 -9.17
N GLY A 95 -12.22 -10.20 -9.11
CA GLY A 95 -12.07 -11.08 -10.29
C GLY A 95 -11.52 -12.48 -10.03
N ASP A 96 -10.99 -12.77 -8.84
CA ASP A 96 -10.31 -14.07 -8.59
C ASP A 96 -11.24 -15.16 -8.03
N GLY A 97 -12.56 -14.93 -8.05
CA GLY A 97 -13.56 -15.92 -7.70
C GLY A 97 -13.65 -17.02 -8.77
N THR A 98 -13.43 -18.26 -8.37
CA THR A 98 -13.74 -19.40 -9.25
C THR A 98 -15.25 -19.54 -9.38
N VAL A 99 -15.80 -19.40 -10.59
CA VAL A 99 -17.18 -19.81 -10.86
C VAL A 99 -17.20 -21.34 -10.96
N LEU A 100 -17.68 -22.01 -9.91
CA LEU A 100 -18.01 -23.44 -9.99
C LEU A 100 -19.41 -23.59 -10.58
N ILE A 101 -19.50 -23.87 -11.89
CA ILE A 101 -20.76 -24.30 -12.50
C ILE A 101 -20.86 -25.82 -12.32
N LEU A 102 -21.64 -26.25 -11.34
CA LEU A 102 -22.10 -27.64 -11.27
C LEU A 102 -23.32 -27.77 -12.19
N ARG A 103 -23.22 -28.68 -13.16
CA ARG A 103 -24.35 -29.15 -13.96
C ARG A 103 -24.72 -30.55 -13.54
#